data_AF-A0A9W7ZF05-F1
#
_entry.id   AF-A0A9W7ZF05-F1
#
_cell.length_a   1.000
_cell.length_b   1.000
_cell.length_c   1.000
_cell.angle_alpha   90.00
_cell.angle_beta   90.00
_cell.angle_gamma   90.00
#
_symmetry.space_group_name_H-M   'P 1'
#
loop_
_entity.id
_entity.type
_entity.pdbx_description
1 polymer ?
#
loop_
_entity_poly.entity_id
_entity_poly.type
_entity_poly.pdbx_seq_one_letter_code
_entity_poly.pdbx_strand_id
1 'polypeptide(L)'
;MLSFTFHAAAHTTLFYAGANGKVNDQGVCIVPSPKYGNAPVLDLDSEDMRCRNSDFSTKDIERCPVEAGGNLTVVWRHIHNSVKVKVMSYSHNGPCIIMMAPLESNGKGDAWFKIYEEGYDSSIKKWCTNKVIDNDGYLDVKIPENIPSGEYLVRTELFALPQPGTGLNSQQYPNCVVVSVAGGKGSSLPELYPIPGIYKFGDPGVMFDRGKDPTTYPFPGPPLFTDSPAAALRNCHAHTYLTHLTINGTKLEELRCTLPLWDNENYPVLDPSSDDLRCKTSDMQSTKTETCWVPAGSKVTLHMTESGGESRFISPSHRGPILTYMAPLESNGEGNVWFKIYEDGYDGDSDVWAVDKIVKAKGYWDVTIPSDIAPGDYLLRGEVIALHEADRVYGADDSAGAQYYPGCARIHVTGTGTAKPPGVPIPGAYKPNDPGIHYNLWDGLKTYTIPGPPVYIPGASGGSVAANAAAASLKLKLKLKLKPRLKPRLVP
;
A
#
# COMPACT_ATOMS: atom_id res chain seq x y z
N MET A 1 -13.56 -45.30 21.90
CA MET A 1 -12.85 -44.25 22.67
C MET A 1 -13.29 -42.91 22.13
N LEU A 2 -14.18 -42.20 22.85
CA LEU A 2 -14.48 -40.81 22.53
C LEU A 2 -13.24 -39.99 22.88
N SER A 3 -12.53 -39.51 21.86
CA SER A 3 -11.43 -38.56 22.05
C SER A 3 -12.03 -37.21 22.38
N PHE A 4 -12.08 -36.86 23.67
CA PHE A 4 -12.21 -35.47 24.10
C PHE A 4 -10.92 -34.75 23.72
N THR A 5 -10.89 -34.14 22.54
CA THR A 5 -9.88 -33.15 22.18
C THR A 5 -10.09 -31.93 23.07
N PHE A 6 -9.14 -31.69 23.97
CA PHE A 6 -9.03 -30.47 24.75
C PHE A 6 -9.07 -29.27 23.79
N HIS A 7 -10.15 -28.50 23.86
CA HIS A 7 -10.26 -27.23 23.16
C HIS A 7 -9.26 -26.27 23.80
N ALA A 8 -8.20 -25.92 23.07
CA ALA A 8 -7.40 -24.75 23.40
C ALA A 8 -8.25 -23.52 23.04
N ALA A 9 -9.23 -23.19 23.88
CA ALA A 9 -9.87 -21.89 23.82
C ALA A 9 -8.82 -20.86 24.25
N ALA A 10 -8.37 -20.00 23.34
CA ALA A 10 -7.74 -18.77 23.79
C ALA A 10 -8.76 -17.97 24.54
N HIS A 11 -8.27 -17.31 25.56
CA HIS A 11 -9.09 -16.39 26.30
C HIS A 11 -8.33 -15.09 26.51
N THR A 12 -8.97 -13.98 26.17
CA THR A 12 -8.49 -12.63 26.48
C THR A 12 -9.67 -11.70 26.67
N THR A 13 -9.47 -10.66 27.44
CA THR A 13 -10.41 -9.55 27.58
C THR A 13 -9.65 -8.28 27.91
N LEU A 14 -10.30 -7.15 27.70
CA LEU A 14 -9.78 -5.83 28.02
C LEU A 14 -9.87 -5.57 29.52
N PHE A 15 -8.78 -5.07 30.07
CA PHE A 15 -8.62 -4.85 31.52
C PHE A 15 -8.56 -3.40 31.88
N TYR A 16 -7.71 -2.69 31.15
CA TYR A 16 -7.42 -1.32 31.42
C TYR A 16 -7.49 -0.55 30.12
N ALA A 17 -7.97 0.68 30.25
CA ALA A 17 -7.96 1.65 29.19
C ALA A 17 -7.62 3.00 29.82
N GLY A 18 -7.03 3.85 29.01
CA GLY A 18 -6.65 5.19 29.44
C GLY A 18 -6.01 5.95 28.30
N ALA A 19 -5.83 7.24 28.48
CA ALA A 19 -5.36 8.12 27.43
C ALA A 19 -4.04 8.78 27.84
N ASN A 20 -3.27 9.21 26.83
CA ASN A 20 -2.06 10.01 27.01
C ASN A 20 -1.04 9.37 27.99
N GLY A 21 -0.88 8.04 27.90
CA GLY A 21 0.06 7.28 28.72
C GLY A 21 -0.38 7.06 30.18
N LYS A 22 -1.61 7.46 30.56
CA LYS A 22 -2.20 7.18 31.87
C LYS A 22 -3.26 6.11 31.74
N VAL A 23 -2.90 4.88 32.11
CA VAL A 23 -3.82 3.74 32.12
C VAL A 23 -4.51 3.65 33.49
N ASN A 24 -5.84 3.55 33.50
CA ASN A 24 -6.60 3.34 34.74
C ASN A 24 -6.65 1.84 35.09
N ASP A 25 -6.08 1.46 36.23
CA ASP A 25 -6.03 0.09 36.74
C ASP A 25 -7.36 -0.43 37.31
N GLN A 26 -8.41 0.38 37.29
CA GLN A 26 -9.76 0.05 37.74
C GLN A 26 -10.72 -0.28 36.59
N GLY A 27 -10.32 -0.11 35.33
CA GLY A 27 -11.13 -0.48 34.16
C GLY A 27 -12.44 0.33 33.99
N VAL A 28 -12.52 1.51 34.61
CA VAL A 28 -13.75 2.32 34.76
C VAL A 28 -14.37 2.84 33.46
N CYS A 29 -13.59 2.93 32.37
CA CYS A 29 -14.07 3.40 31.07
C CYS A 29 -14.35 2.25 30.07
N ILE A 30 -14.31 1.00 30.52
CA ILE A 30 -14.55 -0.18 29.68
C ILE A 30 -16.01 -0.61 29.81
N VAL A 31 -16.64 -0.97 28.69
CA VAL A 31 -17.97 -1.58 28.66
C VAL A 31 -17.91 -2.98 29.30
N PRO A 32 -18.64 -3.23 30.40
CA PRO A 32 -18.63 -4.53 31.05
C PRO A 32 -19.20 -5.63 30.15
N SER A 33 -18.51 -6.78 30.10
CA SER A 33 -18.91 -7.95 29.31
C SER A 33 -18.94 -9.25 30.15
N PRO A 34 -19.74 -9.30 31.23
CA PRO A 34 -19.73 -10.44 32.16
C PRO A 34 -20.14 -11.76 31.52
N LYS A 35 -20.95 -11.71 30.44
CA LYS A 35 -21.49 -12.88 29.72
C LYS A 35 -20.40 -13.81 29.18
N TYR A 36 -19.28 -13.25 28.74
CA TYR A 36 -18.23 -14.01 28.05
C TYR A 36 -17.00 -14.26 28.90
N GLY A 37 -16.82 -13.53 30.00
CA GLY A 37 -15.56 -13.50 30.72
C GLY A 37 -14.40 -13.16 29.77
N ASN A 38 -13.59 -14.16 29.45
CA ASN A 38 -12.47 -14.07 28.53
C ASN A 38 -12.66 -14.91 27.23
N ALA A 39 -13.81 -15.58 27.04
CA ALA A 39 -14.11 -16.45 25.90
C ALA A 39 -14.58 -15.67 24.64
N PRO A 40 -14.19 -16.08 23.43
CA PRO A 40 -14.49 -15.32 22.21
C PRO A 40 -15.99 -15.24 21.91
N VAL A 41 -16.38 -14.24 21.14
CA VAL A 41 -17.63 -14.24 20.38
C VAL A 41 -17.37 -15.04 19.10
N LEU A 42 -18.19 -16.05 18.83
CA LEU A 42 -18.02 -16.96 17.68
C LEU A 42 -19.12 -16.82 16.63
N ASP A 43 -20.25 -16.21 16.98
CA ASP A 43 -21.35 -15.97 16.06
C ASP A 43 -21.21 -14.55 15.50
N LEU A 44 -20.84 -14.45 14.22
CA LEU A 44 -20.60 -13.17 13.54
C LEU A 44 -21.88 -12.36 13.33
N ASP A 45 -23.05 -13.02 13.36
CA ASP A 45 -24.36 -12.38 13.22
C ASP A 45 -24.94 -11.97 14.60
N SER A 46 -24.22 -12.25 15.70
CA SER A 46 -24.66 -11.91 17.03
C SER A 46 -24.51 -10.42 17.33
N GLU A 47 -25.52 -9.83 17.98
CA GLU A 47 -25.48 -8.48 18.55
C GLU A 47 -24.33 -8.28 19.55
N ASP A 48 -23.81 -9.36 20.15
CA ASP A 48 -22.64 -9.33 21.02
C ASP A 48 -21.35 -8.98 20.28
N MET A 49 -21.31 -9.05 18.94
CA MET A 49 -20.15 -8.64 18.14
C MET A 49 -19.77 -7.16 18.31
N ARG A 50 -20.69 -6.32 18.78
CA ARG A 50 -20.41 -4.91 19.08
C ARG A 50 -19.38 -4.74 20.18
N CYS A 51 -19.72 -5.18 21.38
CA CYS A 51 -18.97 -4.89 22.61
C CYS A 51 -18.86 -6.10 23.53
N ARG A 52 -19.08 -7.31 23.01
CA ARG A 52 -19.16 -8.58 23.79
C ARG A 52 -20.24 -8.53 24.87
N ASN A 53 -21.25 -7.71 24.60
CA ASN A 53 -22.44 -7.53 25.38
C ASN A 53 -23.42 -6.83 24.44
N SER A 54 -24.58 -7.42 24.19
CA SER A 54 -25.63 -6.79 23.38
C SER A 54 -26.47 -5.79 24.18
N ASP A 55 -26.52 -5.94 25.50
CA ASP A 55 -27.48 -5.29 26.41
C ASP A 55 -26.80 -4.29 27.37
N PHE A 56 -25.61 -3.81 27.01
CA PHE A 56 -24.87 -2.88 27.86
C PHE A 56 -25.54 -1.49 27.91
N SER A 57 -25.34 -0.82 29.04
CA SER A 57 -25.63 0.60 29.24
C SER A 57 -24.33 1.34 29.43
N THR A 58 -24.20 2.51 28.80
CA THR A 58 -23.04 3.39 28.93
C THR A 58 -23.26 4.52 29.93
N LYS A 59 -24.45 4.60 30.55
CA LYS A 59 -24.85 5.71 31.42
C LYS A 59 -23.92 5.90 32.62
N ASP A 60 -23.50 4.79 33.24
CA ASP A 60 -22.75 4.79 34.50
C ASP A 60 -21.25 4.45 34.29
N ILE A 61 -20.78 4.48 33.04
CA ILE A 61 -19.39 4.18 32.69
C ILE A 61 -18.58 5.48 32.68
N GLU A 62 -17.38 5.50 33.24
CA GLU A 62 -16.51 6.67 33.17
C GLU A 62 -16.04 6.92 31.73
N ARG A 63 -15.78 8.17 31.36
CA ARG A 63 -15.23 8.51 30.04
C ARG A 63 -13.72 8.62 30.17
N CYS A 64 -12.99 7.90 29.34
CA CYS A 64 -11.56 8.16 29.18
C CYS A 64 -11.37 9.45 28.35
N PRO A 65 -10.87 10.56 28.94
CA PRO A 65 -10.71 11.81 28.21
C PRO A 65 -9.49 11.71 27.29
N VAL A 66 -9.67 11.99 26.01
CA VAL A 66 -8.60 11.90 25.00
C VAL A 66 -8.67 13.10 24.06
N GLU A 67 -7.53 13.65 23.68
CA GLU A 67 -7.48 14.67 22.64
C GLU A 67 -7.52 13.99 21.27
N ALA A 68 -8.19 14.61 20.30
CA ALA A 68 -8.11 14.23 18.91
C ALA A 68 -6.63 14.31 18.45
N GLY A 69 -6.15 13.27 17.77
CA GLY A 69 -4.73 13.07 17.48
C GLY A 69 -3.90 12.46 18.61
N GLY A 70 -4.47 12.35 19.81
CA GLY A 70 -3.86 11.71 20.97
C GLY A 70 -3.97 10.18 20.93
N ASN A 71 -3.34 9.52 21.91
CA ASN A 71 -3.34 8.06 22.01
C ASN A 71 -4.29 7.58 23.11
N LEU A 72 -5.16 6.64 22.73
CA LEU A 72 -5.84 5.73 23.65
C LEU A 72 -4.99 4.48 23.83
N THR A 73 -4.56 4.21 25.05
CA THR A 73 -3.86 2.98 25.41
C THR A 73 -4.87 1.98 25.98
N VAL A 74 -4.87 0.77 25.45
CA VAL A 74 -5.69 -0.34 25.96
C VAL A 74 -4.82 -1.52 26.34
N VAL A 75 -5.24 -2.26 27.36
CA VAL A 75 -4.45 -3.34 27.96
C VAL A 75 -5.25 -4.63 28.05
N TRP A 76 -4.75 -5.68 27.40
CA TRP A 76 -5.38 -7.00 27.29
C TRP A 76 -4.80 -8.00 28.30
N ARG A 77 -5.66 -8.81 28.93
CA ARG A 77 -5.23 -9.92 29.81
C ARG A 77 -6.08 -11.17 29.61
N HIS A 78 -5.48 -12.31 29.93
CA HIS A 78 -6.09 -13.63 29.86
C HIS A 78 -7.05 -13.86 31.03
N ILE A 79 -6.70 -13.48 32.26
CA ILE A 79 -7.55 -13.66 33.45
C ILE A 79 -7.50 -12.43 34.35
N HIS A 80 -8.60 -12.21 35.08
CA HIS A 80 -8.66 -11.16 36.08
C HIS A 80 -7.83 -11.59 37.27
N ASN A 81 -6.76 -10.82 37.55
CA ASN A 81 -5.92 -10.94 38.75
C ASN A 81 -4.74 -11.94 38.73
N SER A 82 -4.01 -12.12 37.61
CA SER A 82 -2.81 -12.98 37.60
C SER A 82 -1.48 -12.26 37.86
N VAL A 83 -0.72 -12.77 38.82
CA VAL A 83 0.66 -12.36 39.18
C VAL A 83 1.70 -12.63 38.07
N LYS A 84 1.30 -13.31 36.98
CA LYS A 84 2.08 -13.48 35.75
C LYS A 84 1.30 -12.82 34.62
N VAL A 85 1.94 -11.94 33.84
CA VAL A 85 1.33 -11.30 32.68
C VAL A 85 0.99 -12.39 31.66
N LYS A 86 -0.30 -12.70 31.53
CA LYS A 86 -0.83 -13.55 30.46
C LYS A 86 -1.83 -12.72 29.70
N VAL A 87 -1.66 -12.62 28.39
CA VAL A 87 -2.51 -11.82 27.49
C VAL A 87 -3.46 -12.74 26.75
N MET A 88 -2.91 -13.58 25.87
CA MET A 88 -3.55 -14.72 25.24
C MET A 88 -2.49 -15.77 24.94
N SER A 89 -2.87 -16.96 24.48
CA SER A 89 -1.87 -17.92 23.99
C SER A 89 -1.22 -17.37 22.73
N TYR A 90 0.12 -17.42 22.67
CA TYR A 90 0.92 -16.97 21.54
C TYR A 90 0.55 -17.64 20.21
N SER A 91 -0.11 -18.80 20.24
CA SER A 91 -0.63 -19.48 19.06
C SER A 91 -1.82 -18.78 18.40
N HIS A 92 -2.38 -17.71 18.96
CA HIS A 92 -3.58 -17.02 18.48
C HIS A 92 -3.21 -15.86 17.56
N ASN A 93 -2.53 -16.21 16.49
CA ASN A 93 -2.09 -15.30 15.46
C ASN A 93 -3.27 -14.71 14.69
N GLY A 94 -3.20 -13.40 14.44
CA GLY A 94 -4.18 -12.64 13.67
C GLY A 94 -4.09 -11.14 13.94
N PRO A 95 -4.91 -10.34 13.26
CA PRO A 95 -4.82 -8.89 13.32
C PRO A 95 -5.40 -8.29 14.61
N CYS A 96 -5.14 -7.00 14.78
CA CYS A 96 -5.90 -6.12 15.66
C CYS A 96 -6.70 -5.13 14.80
N ILE A 97 -7.98 -4.94 15.12
CA ILE A 97 -8.87 -4.01 14.40
C ILE A 97 -9.57 -3.14 15.43
N ILE A 98 -9.53 -1.83 15.25
CA ILE A 98 -10.16 -0.87 16.15
C ILE A 98 -11.11 0.02 15.36
N MET A 99 -12.32 0.19 15.90
CA MET A 99 -13.38 1.00 15.29
C MET A 99 -13.94 1.99 16.30
N MET A 100 -14.52 3.07 15.80
CA MET A 100 -15.21 4.08 16.59
C MET A 100 -16.68 4.18 16.17
N ALA A 101 -17.54 4.51 17.12
CA ALA A 101 -18.93 4.85 16.88
C ALA A 101 -19.35 6.00 17.80
N PRO A 102 -20.25 6.91 17.37
CA PRO A 102 -20.85 7.90 18.27
C PRO A 102 -21.51 7.21 19.46
N LEU A 103 -21.32 7.70 20.68
CA LEU A 103 -21.83 7.02 21.87
C LEU A 103 -23.36 6.89 21.85
N GLU A 104 -24.06 7.89 21.31
CA GLU A 104 -25.52 7.93 21.19
C GLU A 104 -26.10 6.85 20.27
N SER A 105 -25.29 6.33 19.33
CA SER A 105 -25.70 5.19 18.49
C SER A 105 -25.81 3.90 19.30
N ASN A 106 -25.17 3.83 20.47
CA ASN A 106 -24.94 2.61 21.25
C ASN A 106 -24.35 1.46 20.39
N GLY A 107 -23.63 1.81 19.32
CA GLY A 107 -23.08 0.90 18.33
C GLY A 107 -24.12 0.20 17.44
N LYS A 108 -25.39 0.61 17.46
CA LYS A 108 -26.49 -0.03 16.72
C LYS A 108 -26.63 0.52 15.30
N GLY A 109 -27.01 -0.34 14.36
CA GLY A 109 -27.14 0.03 12.96
C GLY A 109 -25.80 0.47 12.37
N ASP A 110 -25.85 1.31 11.34
CA ASP A 110 -24.69 1.85 10.65
C ASP A 110 -24.02 2.93 11.52
N ALA A 111 -23.14 2.48 12.42
CA ALA A 111 -22.56 3.31 13.47
C ALA A 111 -21.03 3.33 13.49
N TRP A 112 -20.40 2.31 12.89
CA TRP A 112 -18.98 2.04 13.10
C TRP A 112 -18.12 2.49 11.92
N PHE A 113 -16.98 3.09 12.21
CA PHE A 113 -15.92 3.35 11.23
C PHE A 113 -14.57 2.89 11.79
N LYS A 114 -13.71 2.33 10.93
CA LYS A 114 -12.43 1.76 11.34
C LYS A 114 -11.37 2.85 11.49
N ILE A 115 -10.63 2.87 12.61
CA ILE A 115 -9.60 3.87 12.89
C ILE A 115 -8.19 3.28 13.04
N TYR A 116 -8.09 1.96 13.17
CA TYR A 116 -6.80 1.27 13.21
C TYR A 116 -6.97 -0.17 12.71
N GLU A 117 -5.98 -0.64 11.96
CA GLU A 117 -5.82 -2.04 11.62
C GLU A 117 -4.34 -2.39 11.56
N GLU A 118 -3.99 -3.57 12.08
CA GLU A 118 -2.63 -4.10 11.98
C GLU A 118 -2.65 -5.62 11.86
N GLY A 119 -1.92 -6.15 10.88
CA GLY A 119 -1.97 -7.54 10.44
C GLY A 119 -0.67 -8.28 10.76
N TYR A 120 -0.01 -8.82 9.74
CA TYR A 120 1.31 -9.44 9.89
C TYR A 120 2.44 -8.46 9.55
N ASP A 121 3.38 -8.28 10.48
CA ASP A 121 4.61 -7.53 10.28
C ASP A 121 5.72 -8.48 9.82
N SER A 122 6.09 -8.38 8.54
CA SER A 122 7.13 -9.22 7.93
C SER A 122 8.54 -8.92 8.43
N SER A 123 8.79 -7.72 8.97
CA SER A 123 10.11 -7.30 9.45
C SER A 123 10.51 -8.05 10.71
N ILE A 124 9.55 -8.28 11.60
CA ILE A 124 9.73 -9.00 12.87
C ILE A 124 9.04 -10.37 12.89
N LYS A 125 8.39 -10.74 11.78
CA LYS A 125 7.69 -12.01 11.55
C LYS A 125 6.59 -12.31 12.58
N LYS A 126 5.81 -11.29 12.93
CA LYS A 126 4.79 -11.37 13.99
C LYS A 126 3.47 -10.78 13.56
N TRP A 127 2.38 -11.39 14.02
CA TRP A 127 1.05 -10.81 13.91
C TRP A 127 0.83 -9.72 14.98
N CYS A 128 -0.11 -8.82 14.77
CA CYS A 128 -0.46 -7.81 15.76
C CYS A 128 -0.78 -8.42 17.13
N THR A 129 -1.55 -9.50 17.17
CA THR A 129 -1.79 -10.29 18.40
C THR A 129 -0.50 -10.73 19.10
N ASN A 130 0.53 -11.15 18.37
CA ASN A 130 1.84 -11.48 18.97
C ASN A 130 2.54 -10.24 19.52
N LYS A 131 2.50 -9.11 18.77
CA LYS A 131 3.07 -7.84 19.24
C LYS A 131 2.41 -7.35 20.52
N VAL A 132 1.08 -7.48 20.62
CA VAL A 132 0.33 -7.15 21.84
C VAL A 132 0.76 -8.06 23.00
N ILE A 133 0.98 -9.36 22.76
CA ILE A 133 1.51 -10.27 23.79
C ILE A 133 2.92 -9.86 24.23
N ASP A 134 3.81 -9.58 23.28
CA ASP A 134 5.20 -9.18 23.56
C ASP A 134 5.29 -7.82 24.26
N ASN A 135 4.32 -6.96 24.02
CA ASN A 135 4.20 -5.65 24.67
C ASN A 135 3.37 -5.74 25.96
N ASP A 136 3.43 -6.86 26.68
CA ASP A 136 2.72 -7.08 27.94
C ASP A 136 1.23 -6.68 27.91
N GLY A 137 0.57 -6.92 26.77
CA GLY A 137 -0.85 -6.68 26.51
C GLY A 137 -1.20 -5.23 26.15
N TYR A 138 -0.23 -4.32 26.08
CA TYR A 138 -0.47 -2.92 25.74
C TYR A 138 -0.63 -2.74 24.23
N LEU A 139 -1.62 -1.95 23.84
CA LEU A 139 -1.86 -1.48 22.48
C LEU A 139 -2.22 0.01 22.53
N ASP A 140 -1.44 0.83 21.82
CA ASP A 140 -1.73 2.25 21.64
C ASP A 140 -2.47 2.46 20.32
N VAL A 141 -3.56 3.22 20.39
CA VAL A 141 -4.42 3.55 19.24
C VAL A 141 -4.49 5.06 19.12
N LYS A 142 -4.12 5.59 17.96
CA LYS A 142 -4.25 7.03 17.68
C LYS A 142 -5.72 7.37 17.42
N ILE A 143 -6.27 8.31 18.17
CA ILE A 143 -7.61 8.86 17.91
C ILE A 143 -7.49 9.84 16.75
N PRO A 144 -8.37 9.77 15.74
CA PRO A 144 -8.28 10.67 14.60
C PRO A 144 -8.45 12.14 14.99
N GLU A 145 -7.76 13.04 14.29
CA GLU A 145 -7.86 14.49 14.44
C GLU A 145 -9.10 15.09 13.74
N ASN A 146 -9.49 14.52 12.60
CA ASN A 146 -10.54 15.05 11.71
C ASN A 146 -11.91 14.39 11.94
N ILE A 147 -12.25 14.21 13.21
CA ILE A 147 -13.61 13.87 13.66
C ILE A 147 -14.17 15.01 14.52
N PRO A 148 -15.50 15.09 14.70
CA PRO A 148 -16.09 15.99 15.68
C PRO A 148 -15.63 15.66 17.10
N SER A 149 -15.45 16.68 17.94
CA SER A 149 -15.36 16.47 19.39
C SER A 149 -16.67 15.87 19.90
N GLY A 150 -16.62 14.98 20.89
CA GLY A 150 -17.81 14.29 21.38
C GLY A 150 -17.52 13.02 22.16
N GLU A 151 -18.57 12.33 22.58
CA GLU A 151 -18.47 11.03 23.24
C GLU A 151 -18.55 9.90 22.21
N TYR A 152 -17.65 8.92 22.32
CA TYR A 152 -17.57 7.80 21.39
C TYR A 152 -17.42 6.47 22.12
N LEU A 153 -17.90 5.40 21.47
CA LEU A 153 -17.45 4.04 21.71
C LEU A 153 -16.20 3.77 20.87
N VAL A 154 -15.16 3.23 21.48
CA VAL A 154 -13.99 2.67 20.78
C VAL A 154 -14.02 1.16 20.94
N ARG A 155 -14.40 0.44 19.88
CA ARG A 155 -14.41 -1.02 19.82
C ARG A 155 -13.03 -1.51 19.44
N THR A 156 -12.37 -2.14 20.39
CA THR A 156 -11.08 -2.80 20.24
C THR A 156 -11.27 -4.29 20.02
N GLU A 157 -10.63 -4.87 19.00
CA GLU A 157 -10.79 -6.28 18.67
C GLU A 157 -9.44 -6.93 18.39
N LEU A 158 -9.14 -7.98 19.16
CA LEU A 158 -8.13 -8.96 18.78
C LEU A 158 -8.84 -10.06 17.99
N PHE A 159 -8.27 -10.42 16.85
CA PHE A 159 -8.82 -11.44 15.95
C PHE A 159 -7.87 -12.64 15.97
N ALA A 160 -8.33 -13.81 16.43
CA ALA A 160 -7.55 -15.02 16.30
C ALA A 160 -8.00 -15.78 15.06
N LEU A 161 -7.10 -15.89 14.08
CA LEU A 161 -7.41 -16.55 12.81
C LEU A 161 -7.50 -18.07 12.99
N PRO A 162 -8.26 -18.75 12.10
CA PRO A 162 -8.41 -20.20 12.12
C PRO A 162 -7.07 -20.93 12.18
N GLN A 163 -7.04 -22.04 12.93
CA GLN A 163 -5.88 -22.91 12.89
C GLN A 163 -5.97 -23.82 11.66
N PRO A 164 -4.91 -23.87 10.81
CA PRO A 164 -4.92 -24.70 9.61
C PRO A 164 -5.24 -26.16 9.93
N GLY A 165 -6.11 -26.79 9.14
CA GLY A 165 -6.44 -28.22 9.26
C GLY A 165 -7.31 -28.61 10.47
N THR A 166 -7.78 -27.66 11.28
CA THR A 166 -8.60 -27.98 12.47
C THR A 166 -10.11 -27.87 12.25
N GLY A 167 -10.54 -27.23 11.15
CA GLY A 167 -11.96 -26.94 10.87
C GLY A 167 -12.57 -25.92 11.83
N LEU A 168 -11.76 -25.26 12.67
CA LEU A 168 -12.19 -24.23 13.58
C LEU A 168 -12.37 -22.89 12.85
N ASN A 169 -13.41 -22.16 13.21
CA ASN A 169 -13.61 -20.79 12.76
C ASN A 169 -12.66 -19.81 13.46
N SER A 170 -12.58 -18.59 12.94
CA SER A 170 -11.94 -17.50 13.65
C SER A 170 -12.63 -17.18 14.97
N GLN A 171 -11.88 -16.59 15.89
CA GLN A 171 -12.34 -16.22 17.22
C GLN A 171 -12.21 -14.72 17.41
N GLN A 172 -13.31 -14.06 17.78
CA GLN A 172 -13.37 -12.61 17.90
C GLN A 172 -13.39 -12.21 19.37
N TYR A 173 -12.57 -11.22 19.71
CA TYR A 173 -12.47 -10.67 21.07
C TYR A 173 -12.81 -9.17 21.06
N PRO A 174 -14.06 -8.76 20.78
CA PRO A 174 -14.43 -7.36 20.77
C PRO A 174 -14.67 -6.81 22.17
N ASN A 175 -14.06 -5.69 22.53
CA ASN A 175 -14.34 -4.96 23.76
C ASN A 175 -14.42 -3.46 23.49
N CYS A 176 -15.36 -2.78 24.15
CA CYS A 176 -15.57 -1.35 23.94
C CYS A 176 -15.05 -0.52 25.10
N VAL A 177 -14.52 0.64 24.77
CA VAL A 177 -14.13 1.70 25.70
C VAL A 177 -15.00 2.92 25.42
N VAL A 178 -15.46 3.61 26.48
CA VAL A 178 -16.17 4.87 26.36
C VAL A 178 -15.15 6.00 26.50
N VAL A 179 -15.08 6.85 25.48
CA VAL A 179 -14.13 7.97 25.44
C VAL A 179 -14.85 9.31 25.27
N SER A 180 -14.26 10.36 25.81
CA SER A 180 -14.63 11.74 25.52
C SER A 180 -13.51 12.39 24.73
N VAL A 181 -13.78 12.69 23.45
CA VAL A 181 -12.81 13.29 22.52
C VAL A 181 -12.93 14.81 22.55
N ALA A 182 -11.84 15.49 22.85
CA ALA A 182 -11.70 16.95 22.76
C ALA A 182 -10.80 17.34 21.59
N GLY A 183 -10.91 18.57 21.09
CA GLY A 183 -9.99 19.13 20.08
C GLY A 183 -10.17 18.60 18.64
N GLY A 184 -11.24 17.85 18.37
CA GLY A 184 -11.56 17.34 17.03
C GLY A 184 -11.80 18.47 16.02
N LYS A 185 -11.16 18.36 14.86
CA LYS A 185 -11.18 19.35 13.76
C LYS A 185 -12.24 19.07 12.70
N GLY A 186 -12.81 17.86 12.68
CA GLY A 186 -13.80 17.43 11.70
C GLY A 186 -15.20 17.94 12.01
N SER A 187 -16.01 18.19 10.98
CA SER A 187 -17.42 18.58 11.10
C SER A 187 -18.40 17.42 10.90
N SER A 188 -17.93 16.29 10.35
CA SER A 188 -18.74 15.09 10.11
C SER A 188 -17.91 13.82 10.26
N LEU A 189 -18.59 12.70 10.45
CA LEU A 189 -17.99 11.37 10.45
C LEU A 189 -17.94 10.79 9.01
N PRO A 190 -17.07 9.80 8.75
CA PRO A 190 -17.06 9.07 7.47
C PRO A 190 -18.32 8.20 7.31
N GLU A 191 -18.38 7.45 6.20
CA GLU A 191 -19.35 6.37 6.04
C GLU A 191 -19.29 5.40 7.24
N LEU A 192 -20.46 5.03 7.74
CA LEU A 192 -20.63 4.20 8.93
C LEU A 192 -21.18 2.83 8.52
N TYR A 193 -20.81 1.81 9.28
CA TYR A 193 -21.10 0.41 8.95
C TYR A 193 -21.69 -0.34 10.16
N PRO A 194 -22.46 -1.42 9.93
CA PRO A 194 -23.15 -2.13 10.99
C PRO A 194 -22.30 -3.22 11.65
N ILE A 195 -22.44 -3.35 12.97
CA ILE A 195 -21.94 -4.52 13.71
C ILE A 195 -23.11 -5.06 14.55
N PRO A 196 -23.54 -6.31 14.35
CA PRO A 196 -23.06 -7.33 13.40
C PRO A 196 -23.36 -6.98 11.92
N GLY A 197 -22.75 -7.72 10.98
CA GLY A 197 -23.00 -7.57 9.53
C GLY A 197 -21.77 -7.28 8.67
N ILE A 198 -20.73 -6.64 9.24
CA ILE A 198 -19.47 -6.34 8.53
C ILE A 198 -18.56 -7.56 8.28
N TYR A 199 -18.77 -8.67 8.99
CA TYR A 199 -17.95 -9.87 8.91
C TYR A 199 -18.81 -11.07 8.55
N LYS A 200 -18.31 -11.91 7.64
CA LYS A 200 -18.89 -13.19 7.24
C LYS A 200 -17.82 -14.26 7.23
N PHE A 201 -18.18 -15.51 7.51
CA PHE A 201 -17.23 -16.64 7.40
C PHE A 201 -16.74 -16.89 5.96
N GLY A 202 -17.39 -16.30 4.95
CA GLY A 202 -16.88 -16.30 3.58
C GLY A 202 -15.77 -15.27 3.32
N ASP A 203 -15.56 -14.31 4.23
CA ASP A 203 -14.62 -13.22 3.99
C ASP A 203 -13.18 -13.75 4.11
N PRO A 204 -12.31 -13.43 3.14
CA PRO A 204 -10.95 -13.97 3.09
C PRO A 204 -10.09 -13.53 4.29
N GLY A 205 -10.42 -12.39 4.90
CA GLY A 205 -9.76 -11.89 6.11
C GLY A 205 -10.26 -12.53 7.41
N VAL A 206 -11.52 -12.95 7.44
CA VAL A 206 -12.16 -13.59 8.60
C VAL A 206 -11.73 -15.06 8.69
N MET A 207 -11.64 -15.75 7.56
CA MET A 207 -11.24 -17.16 7.47
C MET A 207 -9.88 -17.35 6.81
N PHE A 208 -8.94 -16.42 7.05
CA PHE A 208 -7.61 -16.49 6.47
C PHE A 208 -6.85 -17.75 6.92
N ASP A 209 -6.36 -18.52 5.95
CA ASP A 209 -5.54 -19.69 6.19
C ASP A 209 -4.11 -19.29 6.57
N ARG A 210 -3.75 -19.52 7.84
CA ARG A 210 -2.41 -19.21 8.37
C ARG A 210 -1.29 -20.07 7.77
N GLY A 211 -1.60 -21.06 6.95
CA GLY A 211 -0.63 -21.79 6.12
C GLY A 211 -0.21 -21.03 4.85
N LYS A 212 -0.98 -20.00 4.44
CA LYS A 212 -0.63 -19.10 3.33
C LYS A 212 0.37 -18.05 3.78
N ASP A 213 0.97 -17.34 2.81
CA ASP A 213 1.87 -16.23 3.08
C ASP A 213 1.13 -15.15 3.89
N PRO A 214 1.50 -14.93 5.17
CA PRO A 214 0.80 -13.99 6.04
C PRO A 214 0.94 -12.53 5.59
N THR A 215 1.86 -12.20 4.69
CA THR A 215 1.98 -10.86 4.09
C THR A 215 0.84 -10.51 3.13
N THR A 216 0.05 -11.51 2.73
CA THR A 216 -1.12 -11.35 1.84
C THR A 216 -2.43 -11.16 2.59
N TYR A 217 -2.38 -11.02 3.92
CA TYR A 217 -3.57 -10.94 4.78
C TYR A 217 -4.51 -9.79 4.36
N PRO A 218 -5.75 -10.07 3.90
CA PRO A 218 -6.72 -9.04 3.57
C PRO A 218 -7.52 -8.66 4.82
N PHE A 219 -7.46 -7.40 5.25
CA PHE A 219 -8.23 -6.98 6.43
C PHE A 219 -9.74 -7.08 6.18
N PRO A 220 -10.51 -7.67 7.11
CA PRO A 220 -11.97 -7.70 7.01
C PRO A 220 -12.59 -6.36 7.42
N GLY A 221 -13.86 -6.17 7.06
CA GLY A 221 -14.67 -5.00 7.43
C GLY A 221 -14.36 -3.74 6.60
N PRO A 222 -14.82 -2.57 7.07
CA PRO A 222 -14.78 -1.33 6.29
C PRO A 222 -13.36 -0.78 6.09
N PRO A 223 -13.18 0.14 5.14
CA PRO A 223 -11.89 0.83 4.94
C PRO A 223 -11.44 1.59 6.20
N LEU A 224 -10.13 1.66 6.42
CA LEU A 224 -9.52 2.48 7.46
C LEU A 224 -9.77 3.96 7.19
N PHE A 225 -10.40 4.65 8.15
CA PHE A 225 -10.56 6.09 8.20
C PHE A 225 -9.20 6.78 8.34
N THR A 226 -9.01 7.86 7.60
CA THR A 226 -7.78 8.66 7.63
C THR A 226 -8.11 10.12 7.84
N ASP A 227 -7.27 10.82 8.61
CA ASP A 227 -7.36 12.26 8.86
C ASP A 227 -7.09 13.14 7.62
N SER A 228 -7.13 12.61 6.40
CA SER A 228 -7.07 13.40 5.17
C SER A 228 -8.44 13.38 4.49
N PRO A 229 -8.94 14.51 3.98
CA PRO A 229 -10.13 14.52 3.16
C PRO A 229 -9.80 13.92 1.79
N ALA A 230 -9.83 12.60 1.70
CA ALA A 230 -9.93 11.86 0.45
C ALA A 230 -10.85 10.66 0.70
N ALA A 231 -11.92 10.58 -0.09
CA ALA A 231 -13.06 9.70 0.09
C ALA A 231 -12.69 8.22 0.28
N ALA A 232 -13.53 7.54 1.05
CA ALA A 232 -13.49 6.10 1.29
C ALA A 232 -13.60 5.31 -0.02
N LEU A 233 -12.63 4.42 -0.25
CA LEU A 233 -12.68 3.15 -0.97
C LEU A 233 -11.30 2.48 -0.78
N ARG A 234 -11.20 1.40 0.01
CA ARG A 234 -9.95 0.61 0.10
C ARG A 234 -10.18 -0.80 -0.42
N ASN A 235 -9.80 -1.00 -1.68
CA ASN A 235 -9.05 -2.19 -2.03
C ASN A 235 -7.67 -2.06 -1.35
N CYS A 236 -7.04 -3.18 -1.01
CA CYS A 236 -5.66 -3.16 -0.54
C CYS A 236 -4.78 -2.68 -1.72
N HIS A 237 -4.51 -1.38 -1.82
CA HIS A 237 -3.72 -0.78 -2.91
C HIS A 237 -2.47 -0.15 -2.31
N ALA A 238 -1.30 -0.50 -2.84
CA ALA A 238 -0.14 0.33 -2.58
C ALA A 238 -0.24 1.57 -3.45
N HIS A 239 0.20 2.69 -2.92
CA HIS A 239 -0.02 3.98 -3.53
C HIS A 239 1.34 4.64 -3.76
N THR A 240 1.56 5.25 -4.94
CA THR A 240 2.81 5.98 -5.21
C THR A 240 2.60 7.08 -6.25
N TYR A 241 3.35 8.17 -6.13
CA TYR A 241 3.30 9.30 -7.06
C TYR A 241 4.64 10.04 -7.12
N LEU A 242 4.90 10.74 -8.23
CA LEU A 242 6.13 11.49 -8.46
C LEU A 242 6.15 12.78 -7.63
N THR A 243 7.16 12.94 -6.78
CA THR A 243 7.25 14.07 -5.85
C THR A 243 8.46 14.97 -6.09
N HIS A 244 9.60 14.40 -6.50
CA HIS A 244 10.85 15.17 -6.61
C HIS A 244 11.62 14.80 -7.87
N LEU A 245 12.40 15.77 -8.34
CA LEU A 245 13.52 15.55 -9.24
C LEU A 245 14.83 15.91 -8.54
N THR A 246 15.88 15.15 -8.83
CA THR A 246 17.26 15.53 -8.55
C THR A 246 17.96 15.78 -9.87
N ILE A 247 18.47 17.00 -10.08
CA ILE A 247 19.15 17.38 -11.32
C ILE A 247 20.62 17.61 -10.98
N ASN A 248 21.53 16.89 -11.66
CA ASN A 248 22.98 16.98 -11.42
C ASN A 248 23.40 16.81 -9.94
N GLY A 249 22.69 15.95 -9.20
CA GLY A 249 22.96 15.69 -7.78
C GLY A 249 22.32 16.68 -6.81
N THR A 250 21.66 17.73 -7.30
CA THR A 250 20.90 18.66 -6.46
C THR A 250 19.44 18.21 -6.39
N LYS A 251 18.99 17.77 -5.20
CA LYS A 251 17.59 17.45 -4.93
C LYS A 251 16.79 18.75 -4.89
N LEU A 252 15.77 18.86 -5.73
CA LEU A 252 14.89 20.03 -5.76
C LEU A 252 13.82 19.94 -4.67
N GLU A 253 13.17 21.07 -4.39
CA GLU A 253 12.03 21.12 -3.48
C GLU A 253 10.90 20.20 -3.94
N GLU A 254 10.18 19.65 -2.96
CA GLU A 254 9.04 18.77 -3.19
C GLU A 254 8.00 19.46 -4.07
N LEU A 255 7.47 18.72 -5.04
CA LEU A 255 6.45 19.13 -6.00
C LEU A 255 6.79 20.34 -6.89
N ARG A 256 8.01 20.87 -6.81
CA ARG A 256 8.42 22.08 -7.54
C ARG A 256 8.21 21.96 -9.05
N CYS A 257 8.70 20.87 -9.63
CA CYS A 257 8.67 20.65 -11.08
C CYS A 257 7.60 19.66 -11.50
N THR A 258 6.91 19.00 -10.57
CA THR A 258 5.94 17.95 -10.88
C THR A 258 4.57 18.57 -11.11
N LEU A 259 3.80 17.98 -12.03
CA LEU A 259 2.44 18.45 -12.28
C LEU A 259 1.52 18.15 -11.09
N PRO A 260 0.52 19.01 -10.83
CA PRO A 260 -0.47 18.74 -9.80
C PRO A 260 -1.26 17.50 -10.21
N LEU A 261 -1.42 16.57 -9.29
CA LEU A 261 -2.23 15.38 -9.47
C LEU A 261 -3.67 15.69 -9.04
N TRP A 262 -4.61 14.85 -9.44
CA TRP A 262 -5.98 14.90 -8.94
C TRP A 262 -6.08 14.49 -7.48
N ASP A 263 -7.20 14.80 -6.81
CA ASP A 263 -7.47 14.54 -5.37
C ASP A 263 -7.26 13.07 -4.91
N ASN A 264 -7.03 12.13 -5.83
CA ASN A 264 -6.68 10.73 -5.58
C ASN A 264 -5.18 10.43 -5.87
N GLU A 265 -4.29 11.38 -5.65
CA GLU A 265 -2.91 11.52 -6.19
C GLU A 265 -2.10 10.22 -6.35
N ASN A 266 -2.22 9.28 -5.41
CA ASN A 266 -1.38 8.09 -5.32
C ASN A 266 -2.06 6.76 -5.72
N TYR A 267 -3.34 6.78 -6.12
CA TYR A 267 -4.07 5.61 -6.68
C TYR A 267 -3.63 5.27 -8.10
N PRO A 268 -3.72 3.99 -8.53
CA PRO A 268 -3.40 3.62 -9.90
C PRO A 268 -4.49 4.08 -10.87
N VAL A 269 -4.08 4.31 -12.12
CA VAL A 269 -4.98 4.20 -13.27
C VAL A 269 -5.13 2.71 -13.56
N LEU A 270 -6.35 2.22 -13.79
CA LEU A 270 -6.61 0.82 -14.18
C LEU A 270 -6.86 0.70 -15.68
N ASP A 271 -7.53 1.69 -16.27
CA ASP A 271 -7.86 1.71 -17.70
C ASP A 271 -6.67 2.19 -18.54
N PRO A 272 -6.01 1.33 -19.35
CA PRO A 272 -4.94 1.76 -20.24
C PRO A 272 -5.40 2.66 -21.39
N SER A 273 -6.72 2.84 -21.57
CA SER A 273 -7.32 3.77 -22.53
C SER A 273 -7.72 5.11 -21.91
N SER A 274 -7.63 5.28 -20.59
CA SER A 274 -7.94 6.54 -19.92
C SER A 274 -6.90 7.62 -20.23
N ASP A 275 -7.36 8.86 -20.40
CA ASP A 275 -6.51 10.04 -20.54
C ASP A 275 -5.55 10.25 -19.35
N ASP A 276 -5.93 9.74 -18.19
CA ASP A 276 -5.23 9.85 -16.91
C ASP A 276 -3.90 9.12 -16.96
N LEU A 277 -3.77 8.15 -17.86
CA LEU A 277 -2.54 7.43 -18.10
C LEU A 277 -1.39 8.35 -18.52
N ARG A 278 -1.69 9.54 -19.06
CA ARG A 278 -0.67 10.56 -19.40
C ARG A 278 0.11 10.99 -18.16
N CYS A 279 -0.54 11.76 -17.30
CA CYS A 279 0.09 12.41 -16.16
C CYS A 279 -0.82 12.50 -14.94
N LYS A 280 -2.00 11.85 -14.99
CA LYS A 280 -3.03 11.89 -13.95
C LYS A 280 -3.43 13.32 -13.54
N THR A 281 -3.50 14.17 -14.56
CA THR A 281 -3.92 15.56 -14.49
C THR A 281 -4.43 15.99 -15.85
N SER A 282 -5.37 16.93 -15.87
CA SER A 282 -5.79 17.62 -17.10
C SER A 282 -5.04 18.94 -17.30
N ASP A 283 -4.32 19.44 -16.29
CA ASP A 283 -3.63 20.73 -16.30
C ASP A 283 -2.12 20.57 -16.53
N MET A 284 -1.76 20.15 -17.75
CA MET A 284 -0.36 19.91 -18.16
C MET A 284 0.53 21.17 -18.13
N GLN A 285 -0.09 22.35 -18.13
CA GLN A 285 0.59 23.64 -18.14
C GLN A 285 0.30 24.45 -16.87
N SER A 286 0.00 23.76 -15.76
CA SER A 286 -0.39 24.40 -14.51
C SER A 286 0.55 25.51 -14.09
N THR A 287 -0.02 26.66 -13.71
CA THR A 287 0.74 27.80 -13.18
C THR A 287 1.35 27.51 -11.81
N LYS A 288 0.93 26.41 -11.16
CA LYS A 288 1.47 25.92 -9.88
C LYS A 288 2.76 25.10 -10.03
N THR A 289 3.12 24.71 -11.26
CA THR A 289 4.31 23.91 -11.53
C THR A 289 5.38 24.75 -12.20
N GLU A 290 6.59 24.76 -11.65
CA GLU A 290 7.75 25.40 -12.27
C GLU A 290 8.35 24.54 -13.39
N THR A 291 8.90 25.19 -14.42
CA THR A 291 9.73 24.51 -15.41
C THR A 291 11.18 24.44 -14.92
N CYS A 292 11.69 23.24 -14.70
CA CYS A 292 13.04 23.04 -14.16
C CYS A 292 14.07 22.79 -15.26
N TRP A 293 15.21 23.49 -15.21
CA TRP A 293 16.22 23.48 -16.26
C TRP A 293 17.11 22.24 -16.18
N VAL A 294 17.22 21.51 -17.30
CA VAL A 294 17.98 20.25 -17.39
C VAL A 294 18.89 20.29 -18.63
N PRO A 295 20.20 20.10 -18.50
CA PRO A 295 21.07 19.94 -19.67
C PRO A 295 20.80 18.62 -20.41
N ALA A 296 20.77 18.64 -21.74
CA ALA A 296 20.80 17.42 -22.54
C ALA A 296 22.04 16.58 -22.19
N GLY A 297 21.89 15.26 -22.11
CA GLY A 297 22.94 14.34 -21.67
C GLY A 297 23.14 14.26 -20.15
N SER A 298 22.46 15.10 -19.36
CA SER A 298 22.57 15.05 -17.90
C SER A 298 21.72 13.94 -17.29
N LYS A 299 22.10 13.56 -16.06
CA LYS A 299 21.36 12.60 -15.25
C LYS A 299 20.30 13.32 -14.42
N VAL A 300 19.07 12.83 -14.50
CA VAL A 300 17.94 13.23 -13.67
C VAL A 300 17.52 12.04 -12.83
N THR A 301 17.40 12.21 -11.51
CA THR A 301 16.81 11.19 -10.64
C THR A 301 15.34 11.53 -10.41
N LEU A 302 14.45 10.59 -10.70
CA LEU A 302 13.04 10.68 -10.33
C LEU A 302 12.86 10.06 -8.94
N HIS A 303 11.92 10.62 -8.16
CA HIS A 303 11.55 10.07 -6.86
C HIS A 303 10.04 9.94 -6.73
N MET A 304 9.58 8.71 -6.49
CA MET A 304 8.18 8.41 -6.18
C MET A 304 8.02 7.90 -4.74
N THR A 305 6.93 8.30 -4.07
CA THR A 305 6.63 7.91 -2.68
C THR A 305 5.13 7.78 -2.43
N GLU A 306 4.74 7.07 -1.37
CA GLU A 306 3.34 6.86 -0.98
C GLU A 306 2.69 8.07 -0.31
N SER A 307 3.46 8.91 0.38
CA SER A 307 2.95 10.02 1.18
C SER A 307 4.02 11.09 1.48
N GLY A 308 4.53 11.79 0.46
CA GLY A 308 5.53 12.86 0.61
C GLY A 308 6.84 12.48 1.33
N GLY A 309 7.88 13.30 1.19
CA GLY A 309 9.19 13.03 1.83
C GLY A 309 9.86 11.70 1.42
N GLU A 310 10.78 11.15 2.24
CA GLU A 310 11.45 9.86 1.98
C GLU A 310 10.72 8.66 2.60
N SER A 311 9.40 8.76 2.72
CA SER A 311 8.56 7.65 3.13
C SER A 311 8.45 6.62 2.00
N ARG A 312 8.07 5.40 2.37
CA ARG A 312 8.06 4.18 1.54
C ARG A 312 7.54 4.44 0.10
N PHE A 313 8.18 3.82 -0.88
CA PHE A 313 7.89 4.02 -2.31
C PHE A 313 6.54 3.43 -2.73
N ILE A 314 6.45 2.10 -2.64
CA ILE A 314 5.28 1.28 -2.96
C ILE A 314 5.43 -0.03 -2.19
N SER A 315 4.36 -0.82 -2.04
CA SER A 315 4.46 -2.14 -1.43
C SER A 315 5.37 -3.04 -2.27
N PRO A 316 6.28 -3.83 -1.65
CA PRO A 316 7.11 -4.81 -2.38
C PRO A 316 6.30 -5.83 -3.19
N SER A 317 5.02 -6.02 -2.90
CA SER A 317 4.13 -6.89 -3.69
C SER A 317 3.85 -6.33 -5.09
N HIS A 318 4.00 -5.03 -5.33
CA HIS A 318 3.68 -4.34 -6.59
C HIS A 318 4.79 -4.51 -7.63
N ARG A 319 5.30 -5.74 -7.77
CA ARG A 319 6.36 -6.09 -8.71
C ARG A 319 5.95 -5.74 -10.13
N GLY A 320 6.90 -5.22 -10.90
CA GLY A 320 6.70 -4.85 -12.29
C GLY A 320 7.81 -3.92 -12.79
N PRO A 321 7.68 -3.39 -14.02
CA PRO A 321 8.65 -2.49 -14.60
C PRO A 321 8.51 -1.05 -14.10
N ILE A 322 9.56 -0.27 -14.38
CA ILE A 322 9.52 1.19 -14.34
C ILE A 322 9.88 1.71 -15.73
N LEU A 323 9.21 2.78 -16.16
CA LEU A 323 9.43 3.39 -17.48
C LEU A 323 9.59 4.89 -17.33
N THR A 324 10.32 5.51 -18.25
CA THR A 324 10.37 6.98 -18.34
C THR A 324 10.27 7.44 -19.79
N TYR A 325 9.36 8.38 -20.02
CA TYR A 325 9.07 8.96 -21.32
C TYR A 325 9.26 10.48 -21.30
N MET A 326 9.46 11.03 -22.49
CA MET A 326 9.41 12.47 -22.72
C MET A 326 8.42 12.81 -23.84
N ALA A 327 7.80 13.98 -23.75
CA ALA A 327 6.98 14.57 -24.81
C ALA A 327 7.16 16.11 -24.81
N PRO A 328 7.07 16.80 -25.97
CA PRO A 328 7.11 18.25 -26.00
C PRO A 328 5.94 18.87 -25.21
N LEU A 329 6.20 19.87 -24.37
CA LEU A 329 5.18 20.44 -23.48
C LEU A 329 4.01 21.05 -24.26
N GLU A 330 4.27 21.67 -25.41
CA GLU A 330 3.27 22.31 -26.27
C GLU A 330 2.23 21.33 -26.82
N SER A 331 2.52 20.03 -26.79
CA SER A 331 1.58 18.99 -27.21
C SER A 331 0.53 18.66 -26.17
N ASN A 332 0.67 19.12 -24.92
CA ASN A 332 -0.13 18.66 -23.76
C ASN A 332 -0.14 17.12 -23.59
N GLY A 333 0.89 16.44 -24.13
CA GLY A 333 0.95 14.97 -24.14
C GLY A 333 -0.05 14.30 -25.09
N GLU A 334 -0.67 15.04 -26.00
CA GLU A 334 -1.69 14.53 -26.93
C GLU A 334 -1.08 14.02 -28.24
N GLY A 335 -1.67 12.94 -28.78
CA GLY A 335 -1.24 12.33 -30.02
C GLY A 335 0.08 11.57 -29.88
N ASN A 336 0.75 11.32 -31.01
CA ASN A 336 1.93 10.44 -31.08
C ASN A 336 3.22 11.18 -30.68
N VAL A 337 3.29 11.62 -29.42
CA VAL A 337 4.32 12.55 -28.94
C VAL A 337 5.24 11.97 -27.88
N TRP A 338 4.87 10.84 -27.27
CA TRP A 338 5.65 10.23 -26.19
C TRP A 338 6.74 9.31 -26.73
N PHE A 339 8.00 9.57 -26.40
CA PHE A 339 9.10 8.67 -26.70
C PHE A 339 9.76 8.19 -25.41
N LYS A 340 10.07 6.90 -25.34
CA LYS A 340 10.66 6.28 -24.16
C LYS A 340 12.15 6.59 -24.10
N ILE A 341 12.66 7.00 -22.95
CA ILE A 341 14.08 7.29 -22.72
C ILE A 341 14.74 6.33 -21.73
N TYR A 342 13.94 5.58 -20.96
CA TYR A 342 14.42 4.62 -19.99
C TYR A 342 13.39 3.53 -19.72
N GLU A 343 13.88 2.32 -19.45
CA GLU A 343 13.10 1.23 -18.87
C GLU A 343 13.98 0.32 -18.02
N ASP A 344 13.37 -0.26 -17.00
CA ASP A 344 13.90 -1.44 -16.29
C ASP A 344 12.72 -2.37 -16.00
N GLY A 345 12.98 -3.68 -16.01
CA GLY A 345 11.97 -4.72 -15.90
C GLY A 345 12.39 -5.85 -14.99
N TYR A 346 12.01 -7.08 -15.34
CA TYR A 346 12.43 -8.28 -14.64
C TYR A 346 13.81 -8.74 -15.13
N ASP A 347 14.72 -8.97 -14.19
CA ASP A 347 16.02 -9.63 -14.44
C ASP A 347 15.92 -11.11 -14.07
N GLY A 348 15.86 -11.97 -15.09
CA GLY A 348 15.75 -13.42 -14.91
C GLY A 348 17.02 -14.11 -14.38
N ASP A 349 18.18 -13.44 -14.43
CA ASP A 349 19.42 -13.98 -13.87
C ASP A 349 19.46 -13.80 -12.35
N SER A 350 18.98 -12.65 -11.85
CA SER A 350 18.97 -12.33 -10.41
C SER A 350 17.62 -12.56 -9.72
N ASP A 351 16.55 -12.85 -10.49
CA ASP A 351 15.16 -12.97 -10.00
C ASP A 351 14.67 -11.70 -9.28
N VAL A 352 14.93 -10.55 -9.90
CA VAL A 352 14.64 -9.22 -9.32
C VAL A 352 13.85 -8.38 -10.30
N TRP A 353 12.73 -7.80 -9.83
CA TRP A 353 11.99 -6.80 -10.59
C TRP A 353 12.57 -5.39 -10.41
N ALA A 354 12.35 -4.51 -11.38
CA ALA A 354 12.71 -3.10 -11.25
C ALA A 354 12.15 -2.48 -9.97
N VAL A 355 10.87 -2.74 -9.64
CA VAL A 355 10.26 -2.28 -8.39
C VAL A 355 11.03 -2.76 -7.14
N ASP A 356 11.55 -3.99 -7.11
CA ASP A 356 12.35 -4.47 -5.98
C ASP A 356 13.64 -3.63 -5.80
N LYS A 357 14.26 -3.22 -6.92
CA LYS A 357 15.44 -2.33 -6.90
C LYS A 357 15.07 -0.95 -6.38
N ILE A 358 13.94 -0.41 -6.84
CA ILE A 358 13.51 0.95 -6.49
C ILE A 358 13.00 1.04 -5.04
N VAL A 359 12.33 0.00 -4.54
CA VAL A 359 11.99 -0.10 -3.11
C VAL A 359 13.26 -0.03 -2.25
N LYS A 360 14.31 -0.78 -2.62
CA LYS A 360 15.62 -0.71 -1.93
C LYS A 360 16.29 0.66 -2.07
N ALA A 361 16.10 1.29 -3.22
CA ALA A 361 16.58 2.64 -3.48
C ALA A 361 15.64 3.73 -2.92
N LYS A 362 14.65 3.39 -2.08
CA LYS A 362 13.69 4.32 -1.47
C LYS A 362 12.91 5.18 -2.48
N GLY A 363 12.49 4.61 -3.61
CA GLY A 363 11.68 5.35 -4.60
C GLY A 363 12.48 6.11 -5.63
N TYR A 364 13.81 6.08 -5.58
CA TYR A 364 14.69 6.81 -6.49
C TYR A 364 15.15 5.95 -7.67
N TRP A 365 15.09 6.49 -8.89
CA TRP A 365 15.80 5.92 -10.05
C TRP A 365 16.35 7.00 -10.97
N ASP A 366 17.46 6.68 -11.62
CA ASP A 366 18.20 7.59 -12.49
C ASP A 366 17.80 7.39 -13.96
N VAL A 367 17.64 8.49 -14.70
CA VAL A 367 17.50 8.51 -16.15
C VAL A 367 18.47 9.52 -16.76
N THR A 368 18.88 9.29 -18.01
CA THR A 368 19.72 10.25 -18.75
C THR A 368 18.87 10.93 -19.81
N ILE A 369 18.85 12.27 -19.81
CA ILE A 369 18.20 13.02 -20.88
C ILE A 369 18.98 12.81 -22.18
N PRO A 370 18.35 12.45 -23.32
CA PRO A 370 19.07 12.19 -24.56
C PRO A 370 19.95 13.38 -24.95
N SER A 371 21.22 13.13 -25.26
CA SER A 371 22.21 14.21 -25.48
C SER A 371 22.02 14.99 -26.79
N ASP A 372 21.33 14.40 -27.76
CA ASP A 372 21.05 14.96 -29.08
C ASP A 372 19.63 15.52 -29.23
N ILE A 373 18.82 15.48 -28.16
CA ILE A 373 17.45 16.02 -28.17
C ILE A 373 17.46 17.53 -28.45
N ALA A 374 16.50 18.00 -29.24
CA ALA A 374 16.31 19.42 -29.47
C ALA A 374 16.03 20.16 -28.14
N PRO A 375 16.65 21.33 -27.88
CA PRO A 375 16.29 22.18 -26.74
C PRO A 375 14.82 22.60 -26.78
N GLY A 376 14.20 22.75 -25.61
CA GLY A 376 12.79 23.13 -25.50
C GLY A 376 12.15 22.68 -24.19
N ASP A 377 10.86 22.99 -24.03
CA ASP A 377 10.08 22.55 -22.89
C ASP A 377 9.50 21.16 -23.12
N TYR A 378 9.65 20.27 -22.14
CA TYR A 378 9.19 18.88 -22.20
C TYR A 378 8.43 18.49 -20.93
N LEU A 379 7.48 17.57 -21.11
CA LEU A 379 6.97 16.71 -20.06
C LEU A 379 7.95 15.53 -19.88
N LEU A 380 8.37 15.27 -18.65
CA LEU A 380 9.12 14.08 -18.23
C LEU A 380 8.19 13.20 -17.41
N ARG A 381 7.79 12.05 -17.94
CA ARG A 381 6.84 11.11 -17.33
C ARG A 381 7.57 9.91 -16.75
N GLY A 382 7.51 9.73 -15.43
CA GLY A 382 7.87 8.48 -14.75
C GLY A 382 6.64 7.60 -14.56
N GLU A 383 6.81 6.28 -14.70
CA GLU A 383 5.72 5.33 -14.52
C GLU A 383 6.20 4.06 -13.83
N VAL A 384 5.36 3.55 -12.92
CA VAL A 384 5.42 2.19 -12.39
C VAL A 384 4.22 1.43 -12.93
N ILE A 385 4.42 0.19 -13.38
CA ILE A 385 3.32 -0.72 -13.70
C ILE A 385 3.38 -1.87 -12.70
N ALA A 386 2.37 -2.02 -11.86
CA ALA A 386 2.31 -3.12 -10.90
C ALA A 386 1.53 -4.30 -11.49
N LEU A 387 2.13 -5.49 -11.42
CA LEU A 387 1.63 -6.70 -12.10
C LEU A 387 1.03 -7.74 -11.15
N HIS A 388 0.82 -7.39 -9.88
CA HIS A 388 0.35 -8.34 -8.87
C HIS A 388 -1.07 -8.89 -9.13
N GLU A 389 -1.87 -8.17 -9.91
CA GLU A 389 -3.20 -8.57 -10.38
C GLU A 389 -3.28 -8.70 -11.92
N ALA A 390 -2.13 -8.69 -12.59
CA ALA A 390 -2.04 -8.72 -14.05
C ALA A 390 -2.22 -10.13 -14.66
N ASP A 391 -2.54 -11.13 -13.86
CA ASP A 391 -3.04 -12.43 -14.34
C ASP A 391 -4.48 -12.33 -14.86
N ARG A 392 -5.20 -11.27 -14.48
CA ARG A 392 -6.51 -10.86 -14.98
C ARG A 392 -6.37 -9.74 -16.02
N VAL A 393 -7.38 -9.59 -16.88
CA VAL A 393 -7.39 -8.60 -17.97
C VAL A 393 -8.42 -7.51 -17.64
N TYR A 394 -7.97 -6.25 -17.61
CA TYR A 394 -8.86 -5.10 -17.52
C TYR A 394 -9.83 -5.05 -18.71
N GLY A 395 -11.11 -4.76 -18.47
CA GLY A 395 -12.19 -4.88 -19.47
C GLY A 395 -12.92 -6.22 -19.45
N ALA A 396 -12.32 -7.28 -18.86
CA ALA A 396 -13.02 -8.51 -18.50
C ALA A 396 -13.41 -8.51 -17.01
N ASP A 397 -12.55 -7.91 -16.17
CA ASP A 397 -12.81 -7.54 -14.78
C ASP A 397 -12.21 -6.15 -14.56
N ASP A 398 -13.06 -5.11 -14.53
CA ASP A 398 -12.62 -3.71 -14.42
C ASP A 398 -12.06 -3.37 -13.03
N SER A 399 -12.15 -4.31 -12.07
CA SER A 399 -11.51 -4.20 -10.76
C SER A 399 -10.12 -4.84 -10.69
N ALA A 400 -9.61 -5.33 -11.82
CA ALA A 400 -8.38 -6.11 -11.90
C ALA A 400 -7.54 -5.79 -13.14
N GLY A 401 -6.31 -6.31 -13.15
CA GLY A 401 -5.35 -6.14 -14.23
C GLY A 401 -4.07 -5.43 -13.78
N ALA A 402 -3.25 -5.02 -14.74
CA ALA A 402 -2.09 -4.19 -14.45
C ALA A 402 -2.53 -2.83 -13.90
N GLN A 403 -1.82 -2.36 -12.87
CA GLN A 403 -2.08 -1.08 -12.22
C GLN A 403 -0.99 -0.06 -12.60
N TYR A 404 -1.38 1.09 -13.13
CA TYR A 404 -0.45 2.09 -13.67
C TYR A 404 -0.32 3.29 -12.73
N TYR A 405 0.91 3.69 -12.40
CA TYR A 405 1.21 4.87 -11.58
C TYR A 405 2.03 5.89 -12.38
N PRO A 406 1.39 6.69 -13.26
CA PRO A 406 2.07 7.75 -13.99
C PRO A 406 2.26 9.00 -13.12
N GLY A 407 3.38 9.69 -13.32
CA GLY A 407 3.61 11.03 -12.79
C GLY A 407 4.49 11.84 -13.72
N CYS A 408 4.18 13.12 -13.90
CA CYS A 408 4.88 13.98 -14.84
C CYS A 408 5.54 15.17 -14.17
N ALA A 409 6.64 15.63 -14.77
CA ALA A 409 7.32 16.87 -14.42
C ALA A 409 7.56 17.74 -15.65
N ARG A 410 7.63 19.07 -15.44
CA ARG A 410 7.97 20.06 -16.46
C ARG A 410 9.46 20.37 -16.40
N ILE A 411 10.13 20.13 -17.52
CA ILE A 411 11.56 20.43 -17.65
C ILE A 411 11.82 21.28 -18.88
N HIS A 412 12.82 22.16 -18.79
CA HIS A 412 13.37 22.86 -19.95
C HIS A 412 14.71 22.23 -20.29
N VAL A 413 14.78 21.56 -21.44
CA VAL A 413 16.01 20.94 -21.91
C VAL A 413 16.88 21.97 -22.61
N THR A 414 18.12 22.11 -22.15
CA THR A 414 19.14 22.97 -22.78
C THR A 414 20.14 22.14 -23.57
N GLY A 415 20.79 22.76 -24.57
CA GLY A 415 21.81 22.10 -25.38
C GLY A 415 21.84 22.61 -26.80
N THR A 416 22.40 21.82 -27.71
CA THR A 416 22.50 22.13 -29.15
C THR A 416 22.00 20.99 -30.03
N GLY A 417 21.31 20.00 -29.43
CA GLY A 417 20.74 18.88 -30.17
C GLY A 417 19.66 19.32 -31.15
N THR A 418 19.30 18.43 -32.06
CA THR A 418 18.28 18.69 -33.08
C THR A 418 17.30 17.53 -33.24
N ALA A 419 17.46 16.46 -32.47
CA ALA A 419 16.64 15.27 -32.59
C ALA A 419 15.20 15.55 -32.13
N LYS A 420 14.25 14.98 -32.88
CA LYS A 420 12.82 14.93 -32.57
C LYS A 420 12.37 13.49 -32.72
N PRO A 421 12.55 12.64 -31.68
CA PRO A 421 12.21 11.23 -31.76
C PRO A 421 10.73 11.04 -32.11
N PRO A 422 10.39 10.06 -32.98
CA PRO A 422 8.99 9.73 -33.22
C PRO A 422 8.37 9.20 -31.92
N GLY A 423 7.15 9.66 -31.62
CA GLY A 423 6.42 9.26 -30.42
C GLY A 423 5.34 8.22 -30.66
N VAL A 424 4.77 7.75 -29.57
CA VAL A 424 3.54 6.95 -29.48
C VAL A 424 2.48 7.73 -28.69
N PRO A 425 1.19 7.38 -28.80
CA PRO A 425 0.16 8.02 -28.00
C PRO A 425 0.09 7.39 -26.62
N ILE A 426 -0.11 8.20 -25.59
CA ILE A 426 -0.50 7.74 -24.26
C ILE A 426 -1.75 8.56 -23.92
N PRO A 427 -2.94 7.96 -23.71
CA PRO A 427 -3.25 6.53 -23.86
C PRO A 427 -3.11 5.98 -25.30
N GLY A 428 -3.03 4.65 -25.43
CA GLY A 428 -2.90 3.95 -26.72
C GLY A 428 -1.57 3.23 -26.95
N ALA A 429 -0.55 3.50 -26.14
CA ALA A 429 0.73 2.78 -26.15
C ALA A 429 0.63 1.36 -25.56
N TYR A 430 -0.39 1.12 -24.73
CA TYR A 430 -0.64 -0.15 -24.06
C TYR A 430 -2.03 -0.68 -24.43
N LYS A 431 -2.15 -1.99 -24.55
CA LYS A 431 -3.43 -2.70 -24.64
C LYS A 431 -3.56 -3.64 -23.45
N PRO A 432 -4.79 -3.89 -22.94
CA PRO A 432 -5.00 -4.81 -21.82
C PRO A 432 -4.37 -6.20 -22.00
N ASN A 433 -4.30 -6.70 -23.25
CA ASN A 433 -3.76 -8.01 -23.58
C ASN A 433 -2.30 -7.99 -24.08
N ASP A 434 -1.59 -6.86 -23.99
CA ASP A 434 -0.17 -6.85 -24.35
C ASP A 434 0.61 -7.78 -23.40
N PRO A 435 1.64 -8.52 -23.86
CA PRO A 435 2.35 -9.50 -23.02
C PRO A 435 3.05 -8.93 -21.77
N GLY A 436 3.28 -7.61 -21.73
CA GLY A 436 3.80 -6.90 -20.55
C GLY A 436 2.72 -6.30 -19.65
N ILE A 437 1.45 -6.42 -20.04
CA ILE A 437 0.28 -5.88 -19.34
C ILE A 437 -0.59 -7.00 -18.80
N HIS A 438 -0.93 -8.00 -19.62
CA HIS A 438 -1.49 -9.27 -19.16
C HIS A 438 -0.33 -10.23 -18.90
N TYR A 439 0.10 -10.31 -17.65
CA TYR A 439 1.26 -11.08 -17.23
C TYR A 439 1.01 -11.75 -15.89
N ASN A 440 1.10 -13.08 -15.86
CA ASN A 440 1.03 -13.83 -14.61
C ASN A 440 2.40 -13.88 -13.92
N LEU A 441 2.58 -12.97 -12.95
CA LEU A 441 3.71 -12.91 -12.02
C LEU A 441 3.92 -14.22 -11.23
N TRP A 442 2.87 -15.00 -11.03
CA TRP A 442 2.86 -16.13 -10.09
C TRP A 442 3.19 -17.48 -10.74
N ASP A 443 3.15 -17.56 -12.08
CA ASP A 443 3.39 -18.81 -12.85
C ASP A 443 4.88 -19.17 -12.99
N GLY A 444 5.78 -18.43 -12.34
CA GLY A 444 7.22 -18.72 -12.36
C GLY A 444 7.91 -18.47 -13.71
N LEU A 445 7.26 -17.70 -14.59
CA LEU A 445 7.84 -17.26 -15.87
C LEU A 445 9.10 -16.44 -15.61
N LYS A 446 10.19 -16.81 -16.29
CA LYS A 446 11.50 -16.15 -16.18
C LYS A 446 11.77 -15.13 -17.27
N THR A 447 10.76 -14.75 -18.03
CA THR A 447 10.87 -13.83 -19.16
C THR A 447 9.75 -12.82 -19.10
N TYR A 448 10.12 -11.54 -19.17
CA TYR A 448 9.17 -10.44 -19.16
C TYR A 448 9.41 -9.55 -20.37
N THR A 449 8.32 -9.13 -21.03
CA THR A 449 8.38 -8.16 -22.12
C THR A 449 7.95 -6.81 -21.58
N ILE A 450 8.87 -5.84 -21.55
CA ILE A 450 8.54 -4.49 -21.10
C ILE A 450 7.58 -3.85 -22.13
N PRO A 451 6.44 -3.28 -21.70
CA PRO A 451 5.43 -2.72 -22.60
C PRO A 451 5.88 -1.38 -23.22
N GLY A 452 5.25 -0.99 -24.32
CA GLY A 452 5.50 0.27 -25.04
C GLY A 452 6.64 0.20 -26.06
N PRO A 453 7.02 1.34 -26.67
CA PRO A 453 8.03 1.40 -27.72
C PRO A 453 9.43 1.10 -27.16
N PRO A 454 10.43 0.78 -28.02
CA PRO A 454 11.83 0.70 -27.62
C PRO A 454 12.34 2.03 -27.03
N VAL A 455 13.32 1.94 -26.13
CA VAL A 455 14.04 3.12 -25.63
C VAL A 455 14.75 3.84 -26.79
N TYR A 456 14.56 5.14 -26.87
CA TYR A 456 15.27 6.03 -27.79
C TYR A 456 16.77 6.06 -27.45
N ILE A 457 17.60 5.89 -28.47
CA ILE A 457 19.06 5.91 -28.35
C ILE A 457 19.62 7.09 -29.15
N PRO A 458 20.31 8.05 -28.50
CA PRO A 458 20.99 9.16 -29.17
C PRO A 458 21.88 8.71 -30.32
N GLY A 459 21.85 9.43 -31.43
CA GLY A 459 22.71 9.18 -32.60
C GLY A 459 22.33 7.94 -33.44
N ALA A 460 21.28 7.21 -33.09
CA ALA A 460 20.71 6.20 -33.97
C ALA A 460 19.99 6.91 -35.14
N SER A 461 20.60 6.89 -36.33
CA SER A 461 20.00 7.42 -37.55
C SER A 461 18.66 6.73 -37.81
N GLY A 462 17.58 7.53 -37.88
CA GLY A 462 16.20 7.07 -37.99
C GLY A 462 15.99 6.04 -39.10
N GLY A 463 15.57 4.84 -38.69
CA GLY A 463 15.04 3.81 -39.57
C GLY A 463 13.82 3.18 -38.89
N SER A 464 12.63 3.45 -39.41
CA SER A 464 11.43 2.68 -39.10
C SER A 464 11.67 1.22 -39.51
N VAL A 465 11.51 0.23 -38.63
CA VAL A 465 10.66 -0.96 -38.89
C VAL A 465 10.34 -1.68 -37.57
N ALA A 466 9.09 -2.14 -37.52
CA ALA A 466 8.51 -3.09 -36.59
C ALA A 466 9.36 -4.33 -36.27
N ALA A 467 9.03 -4.91 -35.10
CA ALA A 467 9.26 -6.28 -34.66
C ALA A 467 10.72 -6.78 -34.66
N ASN A 468 11.34 -6.81 -33.48
CA ASN A 468 12.17 -7.94 -33.06
C ASN A 468 12.35 -7.95 -31.54
N ALA A 469 11.35 -8.50 -30.86
CA ALA A 469 11.48 -9.03 -29.52
C ALA A 469 12.39 -10.28 -29.56
N ALA A 470 13.70 -10.08 -29.45
CA ALA A 470 14.68 -11.17 -29.19
C ALA A 470 16.12 -10.69 -28.90
N ALA A 471 16.51 -9.45 -29.19
CA ALA A 471 17.94 -9.11 -29.31
C ALA A 471 18.59 -8.37 -28.11
N ALA A 472 17.85 -8.03 -27.04
CA ALA A 472 18.44 -7.25 -25.93
C ALA A 472 19.26 -8.10 -24.92
N SER A 473 19.16 -9.43 -24.94
CA SER A 473 19.96 -10.32 -24.06
C SER A 473 21.41 -10.55 -24.52
N LEU A 474 21.93 -9.80 -25.51
CA LEU A 474 23.26 -10.06 -26.07
C LEU A 474 24.15 -8.81 -26.19
N LYS A 475 24.18 -7.92 -25.19
CA LYS A 475 25.24 -6.88 -25.10
C LYS A 475 25.76 -6.65 -23.67
N LEU A 476 26.23 -7.72 -23.02
CA LEU A 476 27.30 -7.60 -22.01
C LEU A 476 28.13 -8.90 -21.83
N LYS A 477 28.46 -9.60 -22.93
CA LYS A 477 29.45 -10.70 -22.92
C LYS A 477 30.64 -10.39 -23.82
N LEU A 478 31.14 -9.16 -23.75
CA LEU A 478 32.40 -8.79 -24.40
C LEU A 478 33.28 -7.95 -23.47
N LYS A 479 33.66 -8.50 -22.32
CA LYS A 479 34.90 -8.17 -21.59
C LYS A 479 35.25 -9.36 -20.70
N LEU A 480 36.51 -9.78 -20.75
CA LEU A 480 37.12 -11.00 -20.18
C LEU A 480 37.05 -12.28 -21.03
N LYS A 481 37.68 -12.25 -22.21
CA LYS A 481 38.44 -13.43 -22.67
C LYS A 481 39.74 -13.50 -21.85
N LEU A 482 39.74 -14.30 -20.79
CA LEU A 482 40.98 -14.70 -20.11
C LEU A 482 41.89 -15.45 -21.10
N LYS A 483 43.18 -15.09 -21.07
CA LYS A 483 44.28 -15.71 -21.81
C LYS A 483 44.30 -17.24 -21.62
N PRO A 484 44.65 -18.05 -22.63
CA PRO A 484 44.80 -19.49 -22.45
C PRO A 484 46.05 -19.78 -21.60
N ARG A 485 45.86 -20.55 -20.51
CA ARG A 485 46.95 -21.18 -19.76
C ARG A 485 47.65 -22.19 -20.67
N LEU A 486 48.96 -22.00 -20.89
CA LEU A 486 49.83 -23.04 -21.44
C LEU A 486 49.85 -24.25 -20.49
N LYS A 487 49.63 -25.45 -21.02
CA LYS A 487 49.96 -26.71 -20.34
C LYS A 487 51.47 -26.97 -20.48
N PRO A 488 52.18 -27.41 -19.44
CA PRO A 488 53.54 -27.89 -19.58
C PRO A 488 53.53 -29.27 -20.26
N ARG A 489 54.35 -29.38 -21.31
CA ARG A 489 54.69 -30.62 -22.01
C ARG A 489 55.83 -31.28 -21.26
N LEU A 490 55.62 -32.50 -20.78
CA LEU A 490 56.69 -33.39 -20.30
C LEU A 490 57.32 -34.15 -21.47
N VAL A 491 58.55 -34.62 -21.23
CA VAL A 491 59.31 -35.69 -21.89
C VAL A 491 60.33 -35.19 -22.94
N PRO A 492 61.57 -35.75 -23.03
CA PRO A 492 62.10 -37.02 -22.48
C PRO A 492 62.36 -37.06 -20.97
#